data_AF-A0A832ZJ62-F1
#
_entry.id   AF-A0A832ZJ62-F1
#
_cell.length_a   1.000
_cell.length_b   1.000
_cell.length_c   1.000
_cell.angle_alpha   90.00
_cell.angle_beta   90.00
_cell.angle_gamma   90.00
#
_symmetry.space_group_name_H-M   'P 1'
#
loop_
_entity.id
_entity.type
_entity.pdbx_description
1 polymer ?
#
loop_
_entity_poly.entity_id
_entity_poly.type
_entity_poly.pdbx_seq_one_letter_code
_entity_poly.pdbx_strand_id
1 'polypeptide(L)'
;DIELKEPRNKELVRFGNEIEADTNIIVSYHNFKRTPNYNKLLEIVNKELQIGDISKFATMVNSKKDILTVLSVIEEFKGKVIGIGMGEKGKLTRILGTYFGSILTFASMEGKSSAPGQIDMKKLREIYSLIF
;
A
#
# COMPACT_ATOMS: atom_id res chain seq x y z
N ASP A 1 -8.71 5.46 6.33
CA ASP A 1 -8.11 4.14 6.06
C ASP A 1 -8.97 3.10 6.75
N ILE A 2 -9.62 2.24 5.99
CA ILE A 2 -10.55 1.21 6.48
C ILE A 2 -10.19 -0.14 5.88
N GLU A 3 -10.22 -1.22 6.66
CA GLU A 3 -9.85 -2.54 6.16
C GLU A 3 -10.96 -3.19 5.33
N LEU A 4 -10.63 -3.70 4.13
CA LEU A 4 -11.54 -4.38 3.20
C LEU A 4 -12.29 -5.57 3.82
N LYS A 5 -11.64 -6.28 4.75
CA LYS A 5 -12.17 -7.52 5.35
C LYS A 5 -13.24 -7.30 6.41
N GLU A 6 -13.38 -6.08 6.93
CA GLU A 6 -14.35 -5.74 7.97
C GLU A 6 -15.64 -5.23 7.30
N PRO A 7 -16.73 -6.00 7.27
CA PRO A 7 -17.93 -5.66 6.50
C PRO A 7 -18.56 -4.32 6.89
N ARG A 8 -18.50 -3.97 8.18
CA ARG A 8 -19.06 -2.71 8.72
C ARG A 8 -18.40 -1.47 8.13
N ASN A 9 -17.17 -1.59 7.63
CA ASN A 9 -16.47 -0.46 7.01
C ASN A 9 -17.17 0.02 5.73
N LYS A 10 -17.93 -0.84 5.04
CA LYS A 10 -18.73 -0.42 3.86
C LYS A 10 -19.85 0.55 4.25
N GLU A 11 -20.38 0.44 5.46
CA GLU A 11 -21.41 1.36 5.96
C GLU A 11 -20.81 2.75 6.21
N LEU A 12 -19.57 2.82 6.70
CA LEU A 12 -18.85 4.10 6.87
C LEU A 12 -18.64 4.83 5.55
N VAL A 13 -18.28 4.10 4.48
CA VAL A 13 -18.15 4.71 3.15
C VAL A 13 -19.49 5.20 2.63
N ARG A 14 -20.54 4.38 2.75
CA ARG A 14 -21.91 4.80 2.34
C ARG A 14 -22.35 6.05 3.06
N PHE A 15 -22.17 6.08 4.38
CA PHE A 15 -22.48 7.25 5.19
C PHE A 15 -21.69 8.48 4.74
N GLY A 16 -20.39 8.34 4.48
CA GLY A 16 -19.55 9.42 3.95
C GLY A 16 -20.06 9.98 2.62
N ASN A 17 -20.50 9.10 1.71
CA ASN A 17 -21.08 9.50 0.43
C ASN A 17 -22.44 10.18 0.60
N GLU A 18 -23.29 9.69 1.51
CA GLU A 18 -24.62 10.26 1.81
C GLU A 18 -24.54 11.68 2.35
N ILE A 19 -23.51 11.98 3.15
CA ILE A 19 -23.28 13.35 3.68
C ILE A 19 -22.40 14.21 2.78
N GLU A 20 -22.05 13.71 1.58
CA GLU A 20 -21.14 14.37 0.63
C GLU A 20 -19.83 14.82 1.29
N ALA A 21 -19.23 13.94 2.11
CA ALA A 21 -17.99 14.26 2.82
C ALA A 21 -16.85 14.57 1.85
N ASP A 22 -16.20 15.72 2.03
CA ASP A 22 -15.00 16.11 1.27
C ASP A 22 -13.74 15.42 1.84
N THR A 23 -13.69 14.08 1.75
CA THR A 23 -12.56 13.29 2.26
C THR A 23 -12.37 12.02 1.44
N ASN A 24 -11.14 11.81 0.95
CA ASN A 24 -10.77 10.58 0.25
C ASN A 24 -10.67 9.39 1.22
N ILE A 25 -11.19 8.25 0.81
CA ILE A 25 -11.21 7.01 1.57
C ILE A 25 -10.17 6.04 1.02
N ILE A 26 -9.20 5.69 1.87
CA ILE A 26 -8.31 4.55 1.63
C ILE A 26 -9.00 3.28 2.12
N VAL A 27 -9.13 2.27 1.25
CA VAL A 27 -9.54 0.92 1.61
C VAL A 27 -8.33 0.01 1.56
N SER A 28 -8.06 -0.72 2.66
CA SER A 28 -6.82 -1.46 2.85
C SER A 28 -6.98 -2.97 2.98
N TYR A 29 -5.94 -3.69 2.55
CA TYR A 29 -5.75 -5.11 2.74
C TYR A 29 -4.37 -5.41 3.30
N HIS A 30 -4.33 -6.17 4.40
CA HIS A 30 -3.07 -6.61 5.00
C HIS A 30 -2.92 -8.14 4.99
N ASN A 31 -1.78 -8.63 4.49
CA ASN A 31 -1.39 -10.03 4.60
C ASN A 31 0.00 -10.18 5.24
N PHE A 32 -0.01 -10.41 6.55
CA PHE A 32 1.22 -10.56 7.34
C PHE A 32 1.99 -11.87 7.12
N LYS A 33 1.45 -12.80 6.33
CA LYS A 33 2.07 -14.12 6.10
C LYS A 33 2.74 -14.24 4.73
N ARG A 34 2.14 -13.68 3.69
CA ARG A 34 2.63 -13.81 2.31
C ARG A 34 2.15 -12.71 1.38
N THR A 35 2.80 -12.62 0.24
CA THR A 35 2.31 -11.88 -0.93
C THR A 35 1.44 -12.82 -1.78
N PRO A 36 0.13 -12.53 -1.96
CA PRO A 36 -0.70 -13.24 -2.92
C PRO A 36 -0.11 -13.12 -4.33
N ASN A 37 -0.48 -14.03 -5.24
CA ASN A 37 -0.05 -13.92 -6.63
C ASN A 37 -0.64 -12.67 -7.31
N TYR A 38 -0.08 -12.32 -8.47
CA TYR A 38 -0.44 -11.12 -9.24
C TYR A 38 -1.95 -10.98 -9.45
N ASN A 39 -2.59 -11.98 -10.05
CA ASN A 39 -4.03 -11.96 -10.34
C ASN A 39 -4.87 -11.75 -9.08
N LYS A 40 -4.47 -12.37 -7.95
CA LYS A 40 -5.20 -12.21 -6.70
C LYS A 40 -5.07 -10.80 -6.13
N LEU A 41 -3.90 -10.18 -6.26
CA LEU A 41 -3.72 -8.78 -5.89
C LEU A 41 -4.53 -7.84 -6.80
N LEU A 42 -4.61 -8.11 -8.11
CA LEU A 42 -5.49 -7.34 -9.00
C LEU A 42 -6.95 -7.41 -8.56
N GLU A 43 -7.45 -8.60 -8.20
CA GLU A 43 -8.81 -8.75 -7.68
C GLU A 43 -9.04 -7.97 -6.39
N ILE A 44 -8.04 -7.93 -5.49
CA ILE A 44 -8.12 -7.21 -4.23
C ILE A 44 -8.17 -5.70 -4.49
N VAL A 45 -7.24 -5.17 -5.29
CA VAL A 45 -7.17 -3.74 -5.62
C VAL A 45 -8.47 -3.28 -6.29
N ASN A 46 -9.00 -4.04 -7.26
CA ASN A 46 -10.27 -3.70 -7.88
C ASN A 46 -11.44 -3.67 -6.88
N LYS A 47 -11.49 -4.60 -5.92
CA LYS A 47 -12.52 -4.60 -4.87
C LYS A 47 -12.39 -3.41 -3.93
N GLU A 48 -11.18 -2.98 -3.61
CA GLU A 48 -10.93 -1.79 -2.80
C GLU A 48 -11.38 -0.53 -3.52
N LEU A 49 -11.03 -0.38 -4.81
CA LEU A 49 -11.41 0.76 -5.65
C LEU A 49 -12.91 0.84 -5.99
N GLN A 50 -13.64 -0.28 -5.87
CA GLN A 50 -15.11 -0.25 -5.94
C GLN A 50 -15.77 0.32 -4.68
N ILE A 51 -15.02 0.41 -3.58
CA ILE A 51 -15.54 0.82 -2.27
C ILE A 51 -15.05 2.22 -1.91
N GLY A 52 -13.78 2.56 -2.15
CA GLY A 52 -13.23 3.88 -1.86
C GLY A 52 -12.30 4.39 -2.96
N ASP A 53 -11.72 5.55 -2.73
CA ASP A 53 -10.98 6.31 -3.75
C ASP A 53 -9.56 5.77 -3.99
N ILE A 54 -8.95 5.21 -2.95
CA ILE A 54 -7.57 4.73 -2.97
C ILE A 54 -7.51 3.30 -2.44
N SER A 55 -6.90 2.41 -3.22
CA SER A 55 -6.55 1.06 -2.77
C SER A 55 -5.24 1.06 -2.00
N LYS A 56 -5.14 0.27 -0.94
CA LYS A 56 -3.90 0.06 -0.21
C LYS A 56 -3.72 -1.42 0.07
N PHE A 57 -2.61 -2.00 -0.36
CA PHE A 57 -2.25 -3.36 0.05
C PHE A 57 -0.88 -3.41 0.70
N ALA A 58 -0.78 -4.18 1.77
CA ALA A 58 0.48 -4.45 2.46
C ALA A 58 0.66 -5.96 2.67
N THR A 59 1.70 -6.55 2.09
CA THR A 59 1.89 -8.00 2.09
C THR A 59 3.30 -8.41 2.49
N MET A 60 3.45 -9.51 3.23
CA MET A 60 4.76 -10.01 3.66
C MET A 60 5.55 -10.55 2.48
N VAL A 61 6.73 -9.97 2.26
CA VAL A 61 7.65 -10.36 1.18
C VAL A 61 8.54 -11.49 1.65
N ASN A 62 8.43 -12.65 1.01
CA ASN A 62 9.23 -13.84 1.31
C ASN A 62 10.28 -14.11 0.22
N SER A 63 10.10 -13.59 -0.99
CA SER A 63 10.97 -13.81 -2.15
C SER A 63 11.20 -12.55 -2.99
N LYS A 64 12.20 -12.57 -3.89
CA LYS A 64 12.39 -11.50 -4.89
C LYS A 64 11.22 -11.41 -5.87
N LYS A 65 10.58 -12.55 -6.18
CA LYS A 65 9.40 -12.60 -7.04
C LYS A 65 8.21 -11.86 -6.42
N ASP A 66 8.08 -11.90 -5.10
CA ASP A 66 7.05 -11.15 -4.37
C ASP A 66 7.26 -9.64 -4.56
N ILE A 67 8.52 -9.16 -4.50
CA ILE A 67 8.85 -7.74 -4.76
C ILE A 67 8.39 -7.32 -6.16
N LEU A 68 8.73 -8.12 -7.18
CA LEU A 68 8.30 -7.85 -8.56
C LEU A 68 6.78 -7.86 -8.67
N THR A 69 6.11 -8.81 -8.02
CA THR A 69 4.63 -8.89 -8.02
C THR A 69 4.02 -7.63 -7.43
N VAL A 70 4.53 -7.14 -6.29
CA VAL A 70 4.06 -5.89 -5.66
C VAL A 70 4.27 -4.70 -6.59
N LEU A 71 5.47 -4.54 -7.17
CA LEU A 71 5.78 -3.41 -8.05
C LEU A 71 4.96 -3.44 -9.34
N SER A 72 4.74 -4.61 -9.95
CA SER A 72 3.89 -4.75 -11.14
C SER A 72 2.43 -4.38 -10.85
N VAL A 73 1.88 -4.74 -9.70
CA VAL A 73 0.52 -4.32 -9.31
C VAL A 73 0.47 -2.81 -9.08
N ILE A 74 1.52 -2.21 -8.50
CA ILE A 74 1.59 -0.76 -8.32
C ILE A 74 1.56 -0.04 -9.68
N GLU A 75 2.34 -0.52 -10.64
CA GLU A 75 2.42 0.04 -11.99
C GLU A 75 1.09 -0.04 -12.74
N GLU A 76 0.39 -1.19 -12.66
CA GLU A 76 -0.93 -1.40 -13.27
C GLU A 76 -1.97 -0.39 -12.77
N PHE A 77 -1.92 -0.01 -11.50
CA PHE A 77 -2.87 0.93 -10.86
C PHE A 77 -2.23 2.28 -10.49
N LYS A 78 -1.26 2.74 -11.28
CA LYS A 78 -0.53 4.00 -11.06
C LYS A 78 -1.47 5.16 -10.73
N GLY A 79 -1.18 5.85 -9.63
CA GLY A 79 -1.95 7.00 -9.14
C GLY A 79 -3.24 6.65 -8.39
N LYS A 80 -3.56 5.36 -8.20
CA LYS A 80 -4.76 4.90 -7.47
C LYS A 80 -4.46 3.95 -6.31
N VAL A 81 -3.19 3.60 -6.10
CA VAL A 81 -2.80 2.55 -5.15
C VAL A 81 -1.67 2.99 -4.23
N ILE A 82 -1.66 2.41 -3.03
CA ILE A 82 -0.55 2.42 -2.07
C ILE A 82 -0.11 0.97 -1.85
N GLY A 83 0.94 0.55 -2.54
CA GLY A 83 1.45 -0.83 -2.47
C GLY A 83 2.68 -0.95 -1.57
N ILE A 84 2.65 -1.87 -0.61
CA ILE A 84 3.73 -2.05 0.39
C ILE A 84 4.12 -3.53 0.51
N GLY A 85 5.37 -3.84 0.20
CA GLY A 85 6.04 -5.05 0.65
C GLY A 85 6.51 -4.91 2.10
N MET A 86 5.96 -5.72 3.00
CA MET A 86 6.33 -5.77 4.41
C MET A 86 7.54 -6.67 4.67
N GLY A 87 8.20 -6.46 5.81
CA GLY A 87 9.40 -7.19 6.21
C GLY A 87 10.67 -6.60 5.61
N GLU A 88 11.82 -7.04 6.13
CA GLU A 88 13.14 -6.56 5.69
C GLU A 88 13.36 -6.73 4.19
N LYS A 89 12.90 -7.86 3.62
CA LYS A 89 12.95 -8.15 2.18
C LYS A 89 12.07 -7.21 1.34
N GLY A 90 11.04 -6.60 1.95
CA GLY A 90 10.10 -5.73 1.29
C GLY A 90 10.56 -4.27 1.15
N LYS A 91 11.67 -3.87 1.80
CA LYS A 91 12.20 -2.49 1.81
C LYS A 91 12.27 -1.85 0.42
N LEU A 92 12.66 -2.61 -0.61
CA LEU A 92 12.75 -2.10 -1.99
C LEU A 92 11.41 -1.57 -2.52
N THR A 93 10.29 -2.18 -2.15
CA THR A 93 8.96 -1.69 -2.55
C THR A 93 8.62 -0.34 -1.92
N ARG A 94 9.14 -0.05 -0.72
CA ARG A 94 8.96 1.25 -0.05
C ARG A 94 9.77 2.36 -0.71
N ILE A 95 10.93 2.00 -1.28
CA ILE A 95 11.80 2.93 -1.99
C ILE A 95 11.22 3.19 -3.38
N LEU A 96 11.03 2.13 -4.17
CA LEU A 96 10.69 2.24 -5.58
C LEU A 96 9.18 2.36 -5.84
N GLY A 97 8.31 2.04 -4.88
CA GLY A 97 6.87 2.01 -5.11
C GLY A 97 6.32 3.34 -5.66
N THR A 98 6.79 4.48 -5.15
CA THR A 98 6.38 5.81 -5.65
C THR A 98 6.83 6.07 -7.08
N TYR A 99 8.02 5.59 -7.46
CA TYR A 99 8.50 5.64 -8.85
C TYR A 99 7.61 4.86 -9.82
N PHE A 100 7.16 3.67 -9.39
CA PHE A 100 6.24 2.84 -10.17
C PHE A 100 4.79 3.34 -10.15
N GLY A 101 4.45 4.34 -9.32
CA GLY A 101 3.13 4.96 -9.32
C GLY A 101 2.31 4.82 -8.04
N SER A 102 2.89 4.29 -6.96
CA SER A 102 2.27 4.32 -5.63
C SER A 102 2.10 5.77 -5.20
N ILE A 103 0.91 6.15 -4.72
CA ILE A 103 0.59 7.54 -4.36
C ILE A 103 1.50 8.06 -3.24
N LEU A 104 1.83 7.18 -2.29
CA LEU A 104 2.74 7.48 -1.20
C LEU A 104 3.49 6.22 -0.76
N THR A 105 4.43 6.41 0.17
CA THR A 105 5.13 5.34 0.88
C THR A 105 5.14 5.64 2.39
N PHE A 106 5.47 4.62 3.20
CA PHE A 106 5.57 4.76 4.65
C PHE A 106 7.02 4.60 5.12
N ALA A 107 7.47 5.59 5.90
CA ALA A 107 8.76 5.62 6.58
C ALA A 107 8.54 5.67 8.10
N SER A 108 9.55 5.24 8.87
CA SER A 108 9.55 5.39 10.32
C SER A 108 10.12 6.74 10.74
N MET A 109 9.65 7.25 11.88
CA MET A 109 10.39 8.29 12.60
C MET A 109 11.61 7.67 13.29
N GLU A 110 12.62 8.50 13.56
CA GLU A 110 13.85 8.08 14.24
C GLU A 110 13.53 7.39 15.57
N GLY A 111 14.04 6.17 15.74
CA GLY A 111 13.79 5.34 16.93
C GLY A 111 12.36 4.79 17.09
N LYS A 112 11.44 5.02 16.13
CA LYS A 112 10.01 4.65 16.22
C LYS A 112 9.55 3.84 15.00
N SER A 113 10.19 2.70 14.76
CA SER A 113 9.72 1.76 13.73
C SER A 113 8.45 1.04 14.22
N SER A 114 7.35 1.19 13.49
CA SER A 114 6.06 0.53 13.80
C SER A 114 5.85 -0.77 13.03
N ALA A 115 6.71 -1.10 12.06
CA ALA A 115 6.64 -2.34 11.30
C ALA A 115 8.02 -2.81 10.81
N PRO A 116 8.29 -4.13 10.78
CA PRO A 116 9.52 -4.67 10.20
C PRO A 116 9.73 -4.20 8.76
N GLY A 117 10.96 -3.81 8.41
CA GLY A 117 11.26 -3.27 7.09
C GLY A 117 10.96 -1.78 6.89
N GLN A 118 10.51 -1.03 7.89
CA GLN A 118 10.41 0.43 7.76
C GLN A 118 11.80 1.07 7.65
N ILE A 119 11.90 2.05 6.75
CA ILE A 119 13.11 2.84 6.52
C ILE A 119 12.91 4.17 7.25
N ASP A 120 13.93 4.62 7.97
CA ASP A 120 13.91 5.94 8.60
C ASP A 120 13.66 7.04 7.55
N MET A 121 12.83 8.02 7.90
CA MET A 121 12.44 9.10 7.00
C MET A 121 13.63 9.90 6.45
N LYS A 122 14.67 10.17 7.28
CA LYS A 122 15.86 10.91 6.82
C LYS A 122 16.61 10.09 5.78
N LYS A 123 16.82 8.80 6.07
CA LYS A 123 17.48 7.86 5.14
C LYS A 123 16.69 7.69 3.84
N LEU A 124 15.37 7.58 3.91
CA LEU A 124 14.55 7.45 2.71
C LEU A 124 14.63 8.71 1.84
N ARG A 125 14.65 9.90 2.46
CA ARG A 125 14.86 11.17 1.75
C ARG A 125 16.23 11.25 1.08
N GLU A 126 17.29 10.82 1.76
CA GLU A 126 18.64 10.74 1.16
C GLU A 126 18.66 9.80 -0.05
N ILE A 127 18.07 8.61 0.07
CA ILE A 127 17.95 7.67 -1.06
C ILE A 127 17.18 8.32 -2.22
N TYR A 128 16.06 8.99 -1.93
CA TYR A 128 15.27 9.66 -2.96
C TYR A 128 16.04 10.76 -3.65
N SER A 129 16.82 11.57 -2.93
CA SER A 129 17.66 12.63 -3.52
C SER A 129 18.75 12.14 -4.48
N LEU A 130 19.08 10.84 -4.43
CA LEU A 130 20.05 10.22 -5.33
C LEU A 130 19.41 9.56 -6.56
N ILE A 131 18.13 9.19 -6.48
CA ILE A 131 17.44 8.38 -7.50
C ILE A 131 16.41 9.20 -8.29
N PHE A 132 15.85 10.26 -7.69
CA PHE A 132 14.84 11.16 -8.28
C PHE A 132 15.31 12.61 -8.24
#